data_AF-A0A941Z186-F1
#
_entry.id   AF-A0A941Z186-F1
#
_cell.length_a   1.000
_cell.length_b   1.000
_cell.length_c   1.000
_cell.angle_alpha   90.00
_cell.angle_beta   90.00
_cell.angle_gamma   90.00
#
_symmetry.space_group_name_H-M   'P 1'
#
loop_
_entity.id
_entity.type
_entity.pdbx_description
1 polymer ?
#
loop_
_entity_poly.entity_id
_entity_poly.type
_entity_poly.pdbx_seq_one_letter_code
_entity_poly.pdbx_strand_id
1 'polypeptide(L)'
;MAVIEGSAPPGLQLALSACQYPGGVLDRTPRQDLDVHIDRPGPADRSSRRLRDWLLQQPGRRALIHTGDSIYIDASAGLFDPQLVADGSAATEPGRGDALRDALRRAYRHTRGSLYRSVTQRLQLIDDHELIDNWEPSLDAARQQALQQRLDIGREVFIERALLLAAPPAPIGDSALPLWGEQPIGDLRCFIADTRTERSARDPAALAQARIMSRAQFDALLAWLDPLPQERALPAYRRVVITPSILLPRRLASSEHPAGALRSDAWDGYPGALHALLAALAERPRLKGLFLSGDEHLPCVLRAEVARADGSAAPAELLSVHTGALYAPYPFANSRPEDFSDERSFGFRAGHAGAVRDYVCRIRSCWFPLEQGDGFTTLAFGADRCADPEVVFRAADGRDYAWPGG
;
A
#
# COMPACT_ATOMS: atom_id res chain seq x y z
N MET A 1 -18.78 21.25 -34.62
CA MET A 1 -17.47 20.63 -34.28
C MET A 1 -16.67 21.66 -33.52
N ALA A 2 -16.62 21.54 -32.20
CA ALA A 2 -15.78 22.41 -31.38
C ALA A 2 -14.36 21.84 -31.41
N VAL A 3 -13.41 22.66 -31.87
CA VAL A 3 -11.98 22.38 -31.76
C VAL A 3 -11.65 22.47 -30.27
N ILE A 4 -11.32 21.34 -29.65
CA ILE A 4 -10.74 21.32 -28.31
C ILE A 4 -9.31 21.84 -28.47
N GLU A 5 -9.12 23.12 -28.20
CA GLU A 5 -7.79 23.70 -28.00
C GLU A 5 -7.09 22.91 -26.87
N GLY A 6 -5.81 22.59 -27.11
CA GLY A 6 -5.05 21.62 -26.34
C GLY A 6 -5.16 21.82 -24.83
N SER A 7 -5.62 20.77 -24.13
CA SER A 7 -5.50 20.69 -22.68
C SER A 7 -4.04 20.92 -22.30
N ALA A 8 -3.79 21.80 -21.33
CA ALA A 8 -2.47 21.95 -20.72
C ALA A 8 -1.89 20.55 -20.40
N PRO A 9 -0.58 20.31 -20.60
CA PRO A 9 0.00 19.00 -20.36
C PRO A 9 -0.34 18.55 -18.93
N PRO A 10 -0.70 17.26 -18.71
CA PRO A 10 -1.01 16.75 -17.39
C PRO A 10 0.10 17.09 -16.41
N GLY A 11 -0.28 17.37 -15.16
CA GLY A 11 0.63 17.75 -14.08
C GLY A 11 1.58 16.61 -13.69
N LEU A 12 1.56 16.20 -12.43
CA LEU A 12 2.30 15.02 -11.97
C LEU A 12 1.51 13.75 -12.35
N GLN A 13 2.20 12.70 -12.78
CA GLN A 13 1.63 11.38 -13.02
C GLN A 13 2.29 10.33 -12.14
N LEU A 14 1.46 9.51 -11.49
CA LEU A 14 1.89 8.42 -10.62
C LEU A 14 1.44 7.08 -11.20
N ALA A 15 2.31 6.09 -11.16
CA ALA A 15 1.93 4.68 -11.21
C ALA A 15 1.99 4.09 -9.81
N LEU A 16 0.93 3.41 -9.41
CA LEU A 16 0.78 2.68 -8.16
C LEU A 16 0.73 1.18 -8.48
N SER A 17 1.57 0.39 -7.84
CA SER A 17 1.62 -1.06 -8.02
C SER A 17 1.91 -1.79 -6.71
N ALA A 18 1.54 -3.07 -6.65
CA ALA A 18 1.74 -3.93 -5.48
C ALA A 18 1.73 -5.40 -5.93
N CYS A 19 2.03 -6.32 -5.01
CA CYS A 19 1.69 -7.74 -5.10
C CYS A 19 2.16 -8.37 -6.41
N GLN A 20 3.49 -8.49 -6.53
CA GLN A 20 4.16 -9.08 -7.68
C GLN A 20 4.55 -10.52 -7.37
N TYR A 21 3.56 -11.41 -7.37
CA TYR A 21 3.82 -12.82 -7.15
C TYR A 21 4.85 -13.35 -8.17
N PRO A 22 5.80 -14.21 -7.77
CA PRO A 22 6.78 -14.73 -8.71
C PRO A 22 6.11 -15.68 -9.71
N GLY A 23 6.16 -15.34 -11.00
CA GLY A 23 5.73 -16.28 -12.04
C GLY A 23 6.57 -17.57 -12.07
N GLY A 24 5.94 -18.71 -12.31
CA GLY A 24 6.61 -19.99 -12.53
C GLY A 24 7.02 -20.21 -14.00
N VAL A 25 7.51 -21.41 -14.31
CA VAL A 25 7.93 -21.81 -15.68
C VAL A 25 6.79 -21.68 -16.70
N LEU A 26 5.54 -21.93 -16.28
CA LEU A 26 4.37 -21.90 -17.16
C LEU A 26 3.86 -20.47 -17.44
N ASP A 27 4.15 -19.52 -16.54
CA ASP A 27 3.49 -18.22 -16.57
C ASP A 27 4.44 -17.06 -16.85
N ARG A 28 5.75 -17.27 -16.70
CA ARG A 28 6.76 -16.30 -17.13
C ARG A 28 6.94 -16.32 -18.62
N THR A 29 7.32 -15.17 -19.16
CA THR A 29 7.88 -15.11 -20.50
C THR A 29 9.20 -15.88 -20.52
N PRO A 30 9.39 -16.83 -21.45
CA PRO A 30 10.70 -17.42 -21.71
C PRO A 30 11.79 -16.36 -21.86
N ARG A 31 12.99 -16.69 -21.36
CA ARG A 31 14.16 -15.79 -21.42
C ARG A 31 14.58 -15.58 -22.88
N GLN A 32 15.07 -14.37 -23.15
CA GLN A 32 15.52 -13.92 -24.49
C GLN A 32 16.82 -14.60 -24.98
N ASP A 33 17.42 -15.50 -24.20
CA ASP A 33 18.56 -16.32 -24.62
C ASP A 33 18.16 -17.46 -25.58
N LEU A 34 16.86 -17.69 -25.73
CA LEU A 34 16.28 -18.47 -26.82
C LEU A 34 15.80 -17.45 -27.87
N ASP A 35 16.33 -17.52 -29.10
CA ASP A 35 16.02 -16.68 -30.27
C ASP A 35 14.53 -16.76 -30.71
N VAL A 36 13.61 -16.43 -29.80
CA VAL A 36 12.18 -16.43 -30.02
C VAL A 36 11.70 -15.00 -29.74
N HIS A 37 11.30 -14.30 -30.80
CA HIS A 37 10.52 -13.08 -30.66
C HIS A 37 9.18 -13.44 -30.01
N ILE A 38 9.05 -13.18 -28.72
CA ILE A 38 7.80 -13.42 -28.00
C ILE A 38 6.99 -12.12 -28.00
N ASP A 39 6.10 -12.03 -28.99
CA ASP A 39 5.15 -10.90 -29.15
C ASP A 39 4.18 -10.79 -27.96
N ARG A 40 3.93 -11.90 -27.25
CA ARG A 40 2.98 -11.95 -26.14
C ARG A 40 3.67 -12.32 -24.81
N PRO A 41 3.83 -11.39 -23.85
CA PRO A 41 4.26 -11.73 -22.49
C PRO A 41 3.46 -12.87 -21.87
N GLY A 42 4.14 -13.73 -21.12
CA GLY A 42 3.49 -14.69 -20.22
C GLY A 42 2.66 -13.97 -19.15
N PRO A 43 1.63 -14.61 -18.57
CA PRO A 43 0.74 -14.01 -17.57
C PRO A 43 1.44 -13.17 -16.50
N ALA A 44 2.53 -13.67 -15.91
CA ALA A 44 3.27 -13.01 -14.83
C ALA A 44 3.98 -11.71 -15.25
N ASP A 45 4.24 -11.54 -16.55
CA ASP A 45 4.96 -10.38 -17.06
C ASP A 45 4.05 -9.36 -17.74
N ARG A 46 2.75 -9.65 -17.92
CA ARG A 46 1.84 -8.78 -18.70
C ARG A 46 1.69 -7.40 -18.08
N SER A 47 1.24 -7.33 -16.82
CA SER A 47 1.05 -6.08 -16.09
C SER A 47 2.37 -5.31 -15.97
N SER A 48 3.44 -6.05 -15.66
CA SER A 48 4.80 -5.55 -15.60
C SER A 48 5.22 -4.91 -16.93
N ARG A 49 5.11 -5.57 -18.08
CA ARG A 49 5.45 -4.95 -19.37
C ARG A 49 4.57 -3.75 -19.68
N ARG A 50 3.27 -3.84 -19.41
CA ARG A 50 2.34 -2.73 -19.62
C ARG A 50 2.70 -1.50 -18.77
N LEU A 51 3.06 -1.71 -17.51
CA LEU A 51 3.55 -0.66 -16.61
C LEU A 51 4.82 -0.01 -17.17
N ARG A 52 5.78 -0.80 -17.65
CA ARG A 52 7.00 -0.29 -18.29
C ARG A 52 6.68 0.61 -19.47
N ASP A 53 5.83 0.12 -20.36
CA ASP A 53 5.54 0.78 -21.62
C ASP A 53 4.76 2.08 -21.35
N TRP A 54 3.83 2.07 -20.38
CA TRP A 54 3.19 3.28 -19.88
C TRP A 54 4.20 4.27 -19.30
N LEU A 55 5.12 3.82 -18.43
CA LEU A 55 6.17 4.66 -17.86
C LEU A 55 7.02 5.30 -18.95
N LEU A 56 7.42 4.55 -19.99
CA LEU A 56 8.21 5.05 -21.11
C LEU A 56 7.48 6.12 -21.93
N GLN A 57 6.16 6.02 -22.06
CA GLN A 57 5.33 6.97 -22.82
C GLN A 57 5.08 8.31 -22.11
N GLN A 58 5.42 8.45 -20.82
CA GLN A 58 5.18 9.68 -20.04
C GLN A 58 6.50 10.41 -19.68
N PRO A 59 7.11 11.21 -20.58
CA PRO A 59 8.38 11.87 -20.29
C PRO A 59 8.23 13.03 -19.28
N GLY A 60 9.10 13.05 -18.26
CA GLY A 60 9.41 14.26 -17.48
C GLY A 60 8.65 14.51 -16.17
N ARG A 61 7.59 13.76 -15.84
CA ARG A 61 6.82 13.93 -14.57
C ARG A 61 6.19 12.62 -14.06
N ARG A 62 6.99 11.55 -14.02
CA ARG A 62 6.54 10.21 -13.61
C ARG A 62 7.21 9.74 -12.32
N ALA A 63 6.41 9.17 -11.43
CA ALA A 63 6.90 8.40 -10.29
C ALA A 63 6.21 7.05 -10.22
N LEU A 64 6.97 6.03 -9.81
CA LEU A 64 6.46 4.71 -9.50
C LEU A 64 6.44 4.54 -7.98
N ILE A 65 5.28 4.24 -7.43
CA ILE A 65 5.08 3.88 -6.04
C ILE A 65 4.71 2.40 -6.01
N HIS A 66 5.56 1.59 -5.38
CA HIS A 66 5.30 0.18 -5.16
C HIS A 66 5.01 -0.03 -3.66
N THR A 67 3.77 -0.34 -3.31
CA THR A 67 3.28 -0.27 -1.92
C THR A 67 3.59 -1.49 -1.07
N GLY A 68 4.12 -2.56 -1.65
CA GLY A 68 4.36 -3.79 -0.91
C GLY A 68 4.41 -5.02 -1.80
N ASP A 69 4.80 -6.16 -1.22
CA ASP A 69 4.82 -7.47 -1.87
C ASP A 69 5.60 -7.46 -3.18
N SER A 70 6.78 -6.87 -3.11
CA SER A 70 7.74 -6.91 -4.21
C SER A 70 8.20 -8.34 -4.45
N ILE A 71 8.28 -9.11 -3.38
CA ILE A 71 8.65 -10.53 -3.38
C ILE A 71 7.69 -11.31 -2.49
N TYR A 72 7.64 -12.62 -2.73
CA TYR A 72 6.96 -13.58 -1.88
C TYR A 72 8.00 -14.59 -1.41
N ILE A 73 8.05 -14.87 -0.10
CA ILE A 73 8.97 -15.86 0.51
C ILE A 73 8.31 -16.78 1.56
N ASP A 74 6.99 -16.74 1.68
CA ASP A 74 6.22 -17.66 2.51
C ASP A 74 6.03 -19.05 1.87
N ALA A 75 5.27 -19.94 2.53
CA ALA A 75 5.08 -21.31 2.07
C ALA A 75 4.30 -21.42 0.75
N SER A 76 3.53 -20.40 0.37
CA SER A 76 2.88 -20.32 -0.93
C SER A 76 3.85 -19.85 -2.01
N ALA A 77 4.87 -19.07 -1.65
CA ALA A 77 5.80 -18.44 -2.57
C ALA A 77 6.52 -19.47 -3.46
N GLY A 78 6.34 -19.30 -4.77
CA GLY A 78 6.94 -20.21 -5.74
C GLY A 78 6.42 -21.64 -5.61
N LEU A 79 5.14 -21.84 -5.25
CA LEU A 79 4.46 -23.12 -5.51
C LEU A 79 4.82 -23.55 -6.95
N PHE A 80 5.59 -24.64 -7.07
CA PHE A 80 6.18 -25.17 -8.32
C PHE A 80 7.43 -24.48 -8.92
N ASP A 81 8.13 -23.59 -8.22
CA ASP A 81 9.46 -23.09 -8.59
C ASP A 81 10.55 -23.70 -7.69
N PRO A 82 11.22 -24.79 -8.12
CA PRO A 82 12.26 -25.45 -7.32
C PRO A 82 13.47 -24.57 -7.00
N GLN A 83 13.63 -23.40 -7.64
CA GLN A 83 14.68 -22.42 -7.34
C GLN A 83 14.29 -21.42 -6.24
N LEU A 84 12.99 -21.19 -6.03
CA LEU A 84 12.43 -20.39 -4.93
C LEU A 84 12.09 -21.27 -3.70
N VAL A 85 11.78 -22.55 -3.91
CA VAL A 85 11.41 -23.57 -2.90
C VAL A 85 12.56 -23.96 -1.95
N ALA A 86 13.62 -23.17 -1.86
CA ALA A 86 14.58 -23.26 -0.75
C ALA A 86 14.00 -22.59 0.50
N ASP A 87 13.02 -23.26 1.12
CA ASP A 87 12.64 -23.21 2.53
C ASP A 87 12.60 -21.84 3.23
N GLY A 88 11.56 -21.04 2.97
CA GLY A 88 11.10 -20.05 3.95
C GLY A 88 10.47 -20.70 5.20
N SER A 89 10.03 -21.96 5.08
CA SER A 89 9.40 -22.76 6.14
C SER A 89 10.41 -23.49 7.04
N ALA A 90 11.58 -23.89 6.50
CA ALA A 90 12.63 -24.53 7.29
C ALA A 90 13.70 -23.53 7.81
N ALA A 91 13.45 -22.22 7.66
CA ALA A 91 14.30 -21.13 8.16
C ALA A 91 13.99 -20.70 9.61
N THR A 92 13.04 -21.36 10.28
CA THR A 92 12.71 -21.12 11.70
C THR A 92 13.61 -21.88 12.67
N GLU A 93 14.50 -22.75 12.18
CA GLU A 93 15.50 -23.44 13.00
C GLU A 93 16.65 -22.47 13.37
N PRO A 94 17.05 -22.41 14.66
CA PRO A 94 18.20 -21.62 15.10
C PRO A 94 19.44 -21.93 14.25
N GLY A 95 20.08 -20.89 13.69
CA GLY A 95 21.32 -21.01 12.89
C GLY A 95 21.15 -21.01 11.36
N ARG A 96 19.93 -20.86 10.82
CA ARG A 96 19.68 -20.80 9.36
C ARG A 96 19.49 -19.39 8.78
N GLY A 97 19.89 -18.34 9.50
CA GLY A 97 19.71 -16.95 9.08
C GLY A 97 20.36 -16.62 7.72
N ASP A 98 21.51 -17.22 7.41
CA ASP A 98 22.18 -17.02 6.12
C ASP A 98 21.37 -17.58 4.95
N ALA A 99 20.68 -18.71 5.13
CA ALA A 99 19.83 -19.31 4.11
C ALA A 99 18.61 -18.42 3.77
N LEU A 100 17.97 -17.85 4.81
CA LEU A 100 16.87 -16.88 4.63
C LEU A 100 17.36 -15.62 3.91
N ARG A 101 18.50 -15.06 4.33
CA ARG A 101 19.11 -13.88 3.71
C ARG A 101 19.37 -14.13 2.22
N ASP A 102 19.92 -15.29 1.89
CA ASP A 102 20.17 -15.66 0.50
C ASP A 102 18.87 -15.83 -0.28
N ALA A 103 17.85 -16.52 0.27
CA ALA A 103 16.55 -16.69 -0.37
C ALA A 103 15.89 -15.34 -0.71
N LEU A 104 15.84 -14.42 0.25
CA LEU A 104 15.36 -13.04 0.05
C LEU A 104 16.14 -12.34 -1.07
N ARG A 105 17.48 -12.38 -1.03
CA ARG A 105 18.33 -11.80 -2.08
C ARG A 105 18.06 -12.42 -3.44
N ARG A 106 17.75 -13.73 -3.53
CA ARG A 106 17.36 -14.38 -4.79
C ARG A 106 16.01 -13.87 -5.29
N ALA A 107 15.02 -13.76 -4.41
CA ALA A 107 13.69 -13.24 -4.75
C ALA A 107 13.80 -11.82 -5.32
N TYR A 108 14.56 -10.93 -4.66
CA TYR A 108 14.78 -9.56 -5.13
C TYR A 108 15.56 -9.43 -6.44
N ARG A 109 16.30 -10.44 -6.89
CA ARG A 109 16.92 -10.39 -8.23
C ARG A 109 15.87 -10.44 -9.34
N HIS A 110 14.74 -11.09 -9.10
CA HIS A 110 13.66 -11.23 -10.08
C HIS A 110 12.80 -9.96 -10.19
N THR A 111 12.80 -9.12 -9.16
CA THR A 111 12.09 -7.84 -9.16
C THR A 111 12.87 -6.71 -9.83
N ARG A 112 14.14 -6.92 -10.22
CA ARG A 112 15.03 -5.89 -10.80
C ARG A 112 15.22 -6.02 -12.32
N GLY A 113 14.15 -6.32 -13.05
CA GLY A 113 14.13 -6.36 -14.53
C GLY A 113 14.28 -4.97 -15.21
N SER A 114 14.24 -4.93 -16.54
CA SER A 114 14.36 -3.70 -17.37
C SER A 114 13.32 -2.61 -17.03
N LEU A 115 12.22 -3.01 -16.41
CA LEU A 115 11.15 -2.17 -15.89
C LEU A 115 11.61 -1.01 -15.01
N TYR A 116 12.65 -1.24 -14.22
CA TYR A 116 13.04 -0.36 -13.12
C TYR A 116 14.23 0.54 -13.44
N ARG A 117 14.78 0.48 -14.66
CA ARG A 117 15.96 1.28 -15.07
C ARG A 117 15.61 2.63 -15.68
N SER A 118 14.35 2.90 -16.01
CA SER A 118 13.91 4.07 -16.78
C SER A 118 13.01 5.05 -16.02
N VAL A 119 12.76 4.83 -14.72
CA VAL A 119 11.89 5.68 -13.90
C VAL A 119 12.70 6.79 -13.23
N THR A 120 12.22 8.03 -13.33
CA THR A 120 12.84 9.22 -12.72
C THR A 120 12.79 9.21 -11.19
N GLN A 121 11.73 8.66 -10.62
CA GLN A 121 11.57 8.54 -9.17
C GLN A 121 10.81 7.26 -8.82
N ARG A 122 11.37 6.45 -7.90
CA ARG A 122 10.77 5.21 -7.42
C ARG A 122 10.69 5.23 -5.90
N LEU A 123 9.53 4.89 -5.37
CA LEU A 123 9.34 4.54 -3.96
C LEU A 123 8.90 3.09 -3.86
N GLN A 124 9.44 2.39 -2.89
CA GLN A 124 9.14 0.99 -2.62
C GLN A 124 9.00 0.84 -1.12
N LEU A 125 7.89 0.25 -0.69
CA LEU A 125 7.57 -0.02 0.70
C LEU A 125 7.73 -1.52 0.99
N ILE A 126 7.93 -1.85 2.26
CA ILE A 126 7.95 -3.23 2.74
C ILE A 126 6.54 -3.63 3.13
N ASP A 127 6.16 -4.87 2.81
CA ASP A 127 4.91 -5.48 3.24
C ASP A 127 5.18 -6.78 4.02
N ASP A 128 4.16 -7.60 4.23
CA ASP A 128 4.26 -8.87 4.95
C ASP A 128 4.96 -9.95 4.15
N HIS A 129 4.77 -10.07 2.83
CA HIS A 129 5.39 -11.15 2.04
C HIS A 129 6.91 -11.02 1.86
N GLU A 130 7.50 -9.85 2.16
CA GLU A 130 8.94 -9.69 2.40
C GLU A 130 9.45 -10.37 3.68
N LEU A 131 8.53 -10.67 4.60
CA LEU A 131 8.77 -11.31 5.89
C LEU A 131 8.13 -12.70 5.87
N ILE A 132 6.84 -12.80 6.16
CA ILE A 132 5.96 -13.98 6.07
C ILE A 132 4.54 -13.46 5.85
N ASP A 133 3.74 -14.19 5.09
CA ASP A 133 2.30 -13.93 4.93
C ASP A 133 1.62 -13.59 6.27
N ASN A 134 0.90 -12.48 6.30
CA ASN A 134 0.22 -11.87 7.44
C ASN A 134 1.15 -11.63 8.67
N TRP A 135 2.40 -11.19 8.44
CA TRP A 135 3.36 -10.97 9.53
C TRP A 135 2.78 -10.06 10.63
N GLU A 136 2.85 -10.54 11.87
CA GLU A 136 2.63 -9.75 13.08
C GLU A 136 3.52 -10.27 14.22
N PRO A 137 3.85 -9.45 15.22
CA PRO A 137 4.48 -9.93 16.44
C PRO A 137 3.58 -10.94 17.17
N SER A 138 4.19 -11.87 17.88
CA SER A 138 3.51 -12.91 18.65
C SER A 138 3.50 -12.58 20.14
N LEU A 139 2.41 -12.91 20.83
CA LEU A 139 2.35 -12.90 22.29
C LEU A 139 3.07 -14.11 22.92
N ASP A 140 3.21 -15.21 22.18
CA ASP A 140 4.04 -16.34 22.58
C ASP A 140 5.53 -16.00 22.43
N ALA A 141 6.30 -16.18 23.50
CA ALA A 141 7.69 -15.73 23.58
C ALA A 141 8.64 -16.49 22.62
N ALA A 142 8.45 -17.80 22.47
CA ALA A 142 9.28 -18.61 21.58
C ALA A 142 9.03 -18.24 20.11
N ARG A 143 7.76 -18.11 19.73
CA ARG A 143 7.36 -17.64 18.39
C ARG A 143 7.81 -16.20 18.15
N GLN A 144 7.72 -15.31 19.14
CA GLN A 144 8.19 -13.93 19.03
C GLN A 144 9.68 -13.85 18.72
N GLN A 145 10.52 -14.67 19.37
CA GLN A 145 11.94 -14.71 19.09
C GLN A 145 12.24 -15.12 17.64
N ALA A 146 11.56 -16.16 17.14
CA ALA A 146 11.72 -16.61 15.75
C ALA A 146 11.25 -15.55 14.75
N LEU A 147 10.10 -14.90 15.02
CA LEU A 147 9.56 -13.83 14.17
C LEU A 147 10.45 -12.58 14.18
N GLN A 148 11.07 -12.24 15.31
CA GLN A 148 12.00 -11.13 15.41
C GLN A 148 13.26 -11.37 14.56
N GLN A 149 13.82 -12.58 14.61
CA GLN A 149 14.98 -12.91 13.75
C GLN A 149 14.62 -12.79 12.25
N ARG A 150 13.42 -13.23 11.87
CA ARG A 150 12.91 -13.11 10.49
C ARG A 150 12.69 -11.65 10.10
N LEU A 151 12.15 -10.85 11.01
CA LEU A 151 11.97 -9.40 10.85
C LEU A 151 13.30 -8.70 10.60
N ASP A 152 14.31 -8.98 11.43
CA ASP A 152 15.62 -8.35 11.34
C ASP A 152 16.30 -8.65 9.99
N ILE A 153 16.29 -9.91 9.56
CA ILE A 153 16.86 -10.33 8.26
C ILE A 153 16.06 -9.77 7.09
N GLY A 154 14.72 -9.81 7.16
CA GLY A 154 13.84 -9.28 6.13
C GLY A 154 14.06 -7.78 5.93
N ARG A 155 14.14 -7.01 7.01
CA ARG A 155 14.47 -5.57 6.99
C ARG A 155 15.87 -5.31 6.46
N GLU A 156 16.87 -6.07 6.90
CA GLU A 156 18.25 -5.97 6.42
C GLU A 156 18.31 -6.09 4.88
N VAL A 157 17.70 -7.15 4.33
CA VAL A 157 17.71 -7.39 2.89
C VAL A 157 16.81 -6.40 2.15
N PHE A 158 15.66 -6.02 2.71
CA PHE A 158 14.82 -4.98 2.14
C PHE A 158 15.61 -3.68 1.99
N ILE A 159 16.32 -3.21 3.03
CA ILE A 159 17.14 -2.00 2.96
C ILE A 159 18.27 -2.14 1.94
N GLU A 160 18.95 -3.29 1.87
CA GLU A 160 19.98 -3.58 0.86
C GLU A 160 19.42 -3.48 -0.58
N ARG A 161 18.13 -3.80 -0.78
CA ARG A 161 17.51 -3.97 -2.10
C ARG A 161 16.54 -2.86 -2.49
N ALA A 162 16.00 -2.12 -1.53
CA ALA A 162 15.20 -0.95 -1.76
C ALA A 162 16.13 0.19 -2.20
N LEU A 163 15.79 0.84 -3.31
CA LEU A 163 16.39 2.12 -3.66
C LEU A 163 15.70 3.18 -2.78
N LEU A 164 16.01 3.21 -1.49
CA LEU A 164 15.52 4.27 -0.61
C LEU A 164 16.13 5.60 -1.07
N LEU A 165 15.29 6.58 -1.38
CA LEU A 165 15.70 7.87 -1.94
C LEU A 165 16.25 8.85 -0.88
N ALA A 166 16.38 8.44 0.37
CA ALA A 166 17.04 9.23 1.40
C ALA A 166 17.75 8.31 2.40
N ALA A 167 18.82 8.82 3.01
CA ALA A 167 19.38 8.21 4.21
C ALA A 167 18.28 8.12 5.28
N PRO A 168 18.11 6.96 5.96
CA PRO A 168 17.13 6.85 7.02
C PRO A 168 17.43 7.92 8.08
N PRO A 169 16.40 8.53 8.69
CA PRO A 169 16.61 9.45 9.79
C PRO A 169 17.38 8.74 10.93
N ALA A 170 17.97 9.52 11.84
CA ALA A 170 18.50 8.99 13.10
C ALA A 170 17.45 8.08 13.78
N PRO A 171 17.85 7.13 14.63
CA PRO A 171 16.89 6.25 15.32
C PRO A 171 15.75 7.04 15.97
N ILE A 172 14.51 6.76 15.57
CA ILE A 172 13.30 7.37 16.11
C ILE A 172 12.27 6.26 16.33
N GLY A 173 11.78 6.13 17.56
CA GLY A 173 10.75 5.13 17.90
C GLY A 173 11.28 3.73 18.14
N ASP A 174 10.54 2.73 17.66
CA ASP A 174 10.76 1.30 17.94
C ASP A 174 11.83 0.68 17.00
N SER A 175 12.27 1.39 15.95
CA SER A 175 13.25 0.92 14.95
C SER A 175 14.55 1.73 14.94
N ALA A 176 15.69 1.04 14.87
CA ALA A 176 17.01 1.68 14.71
C ALA A 176 17.21 2.35 13.34
N LEU A 177 16.54 1.83 12.30
CA LEU A 177 16.53 2.36 10.94
C LEU A 177 15.07 2.45 10.45
N PRO A 178 14.37 3.57 10.68
CA PRO A 178 12.98 3.73 10.26
C PRO A 178 12.82 3.53 8.74
N LEU A 179 11.81 2.75 8.34
CA LEU A 179 11.40 2.59 6.93
C LEU A 179 10.25 3.54 6.54
N TRP A 180 9.80 4.35 7.49
CA TRP A 180 8.77 5.36 7.36
C TRP A 180 9.38 6.77 7.39
N GLY A 181 8.62 7.75 6.90
CA GLY A 181 9.01 9.16 6.93
C GLY A 181 8.49 9.97 5.75
N GLU A 182 8.79 11.25 5.74
CA GLU A 182 8.40 12.13 4.62
C GLU A 182 9.35 11.95 3.42
N GLN A 183 8.76 11.79 2.23
CA GLN A 183 9.45 11.77 0.95
C GLN A 183 8.68 12.65 -0.05
N PRO A 184 9.32 13.59 -0.75
CA PRO A 184 8.63 14.38 -1.77
C PRO A 184 8.50 13.56 -3.07
N ILE A 185 7.37 13.67 -3.78
CA ILE A 185 7.22 13.19 -5.17
C ILE A 185 6.80 14.35 -6.05
N GLY A 186 7.73 14.89 -6.85
CA GLY A 186 7.50 16.16 -7.52
C GLY A 186 7.17 17.26 -6.51
N ASP A 187 5.96 17.81 -6.59
CA ASP A 187 5.42 18.83 -5.66
C ASP A 187 4.45 18.25 -4.61
N LEU A 188 4.32 16.93 -4.52
CA LEU A 188 3.58 16.25 -3.46
C LEU A 188 4.48 16.00 -2.26
N ARG A 189 3.94 16.25 -1.06
CA ARG A 189 4.50 15.75 0.19
C ARG A 189 3.91 14.37 0.41
N CYS A 190 4.75 13.35 0.55
CA CYS A 190 4.29 11.99 0.81
C CYS A 190 4.78 11.52 2.18
N PHE A 191 3.89 11.00 3.01
CA PHE A 191 4.25 10.27 4.21
C PHE A 191 4.28 8.78 3.89
N ILE A 192 5.46 8.17 3.98
CA ILE A 192 5.63 6.73 3.81
C ILE A 192 5.37 6.09 5.17
N ALA A 193 4.34 5.27 5.26
CA ALA A 193 4.01 4.51 6.45
C ALA A 193 4.63 3.11 6.39
N ASP A 194 5.15 2.66 7.51
CA ASP A 194 5.56 1.28 7.75
C ASP A 194 4.53 0.66 8.70
N THR A 195 3.46 0.12 8.10
CA THR A 195 2.38 -0.56 8.82
C THR A 195 2.72 -2.00 9.14
N ARG A 196 3.86 -2.53 8.68
CA ARG A 196 4.25 -3.92 8.93
C ARG A 196 5.23 -4.01 10.08
N THR A 197 6.43 -3.47 9.94
CA THR A 197 7.54 -3.82 10.83
C THR A 197 7.46 -3.21 12.23
N GLU A 198 6.61 -2.19 12.40
CA GLU A 198 6.43 -1.47 13.66
C GLU A 198 5.04 -1.68 14.31
N ARG A 199 4.22 -2.60 13.78
CA ARG A 199 2.95 -2.97 14.41
C ARG A 199 3.19 -3.74 15.70
N SER A 200 2.22 -3.73 16.61
CA SER A 200 2.19 -4.61 17.77
C SER A 200 1.37 -5.86 17.49
N ALA A 201 1.59 -6.90 18.30
CA ALA A 201 0.67 -8.02 18.39
C ALA A 201 -0.76 -7.53 18.72
N ARG A 202 -1.76 -8.17 18.13
CA ARG A 202 -3.18 -7.96 18.47
C ARG A 202 -3.56 -8.89 19.62
N ASP A 203 -3.54 -8.37 20.84
CA ASP A 203 -4.01 -9.09 22.02
C ASP A 203 -5.54 -9.02 22.11
N PRO A 204 -6.27 -10.15 22.13
CA PRO A 204 -7.72 -10.16 22.33
C PRO A 204 -8.17 -9.40 23.58
N ALA A 205 -7.36 -9.37 24.65
CA ALA A 205 -7.66 -8.66 25.89
C ALA A 205 -7.38 -7.14 25.80
N ALA A 206 -6.57 -6.71 24.85
CA ALA A 206 -6.09 -5.33 24.71
C ALA A 206 -6.15 -4.81 23.26
N LEU A 207 -7.10 -5.30 22.46
CA LEU A 207 -7.18 -5.04 21.03
C LEU A 207 -7.30 -3.55 20.69
N ALA A 208 -8.00 -2.79 21.52
CA ALA A 208 -8.13 -1.34 21.36
C ALA A 208 -6.81 -0.58 21.56
N GLN A 209 -5.81 -1.20 22.21
CA GLN A 209 -4.47 -0.64 22.42
C GLN A 209 -3.44 -1.16 21.40
N ALA A 210 -3.79 -2.16 20.59
CA ALA A 210 -2.92 -2.64 19.53
C ALA A 210 -2.64 -1.52 18.53
N ARG A 211 -1.41 -1.48 18.01
CA ARG A 211 -0.92 -0.43 17.13
C ARG A 211 -0.53 -1.02 15.79
N ILE A 212 -0.98 -0.42 14.69
CA ILE A 212 -0.53 -0.80 13.34
C ILE A 212 0.88 -0.26 13.02
N MET A 213 1.36 0.70 13.82
CA MET A 213 2.68 1.32 13.66
C MET A 213 3.22 1.81 15.00
N SER A 214 4.51 2.18 15.08
CA SER A 214 5.07 2.67 16.33
C SER A 214 4.40 3.97 16.79
N ARG A 215 4.49 4.31 18.09
CA ARG A 215 3.97 5.58 18.61
C ARG A 215 4.66 6.77 17.94
N ALA A 216 5.98 6.69 17.77
CA ALA A 216 6.75 7.74 17.14
C ALA A 216 6.34 7.94 15.66
N GLN A 217 6.12 6.86 14.92
CA GLN A 217 5.61 6.92 13.55
C GLN A 217 4.20 7.54 13.50
N PHE A 218 3.30 7.10 14.39
CA PHE A 218 1.93 7.60 14.43
C PHE A 218 1.89 9.09 14.79
N ASP A 219 2.65 9.52 15.80
CA ASP A 219 2.77 10.93 16.18
C ASP A 219 3.37 11.77 15.04
N ALA A 220 4.37 11.25 14.33
CA ALA A 220 4.94 11.89 13.16
C ALA A 220 3.92 12.03 12.01
N LEU A 221 3.10 11.00 11.77
CA LEU A 221 2.00 11.06 10.80
C LEU A 221 0.99 12.14 11.20
N LEU A 222 0.56 12.16 12.47
CA LEU A 222 -0.41 13.13 12.96
C LEU A 222 0.10 14.57 12.88
N ALA A 223 1.38 14.81 13.15
CA ALA A 223 2.02 16.11 12.99
C ALA A 223 2.17 16.48 11.52
N TRP A 224 2.52 15.52 10.65
CA TRP A 224 2.67 15.75 9.21
C TRP A 224 1.34 16.14 8.52
N LEU A 225 0.20 15.67 9.05
CA LEU A 225 -1.13 16.06 8.60
C LEU A 225 -1.43 17.55 8.82
N ASP A 226 -0.70 18.26 9.69
CA ASP A 226 -0.92 19.68 9.92
C ASP A 226 -0.61 20.51 8.66
N PRO A 227 -1.56 21.33 8.17
CA PRO A 227 -1.35 22.16 6.99
C PRO A 227 -0.28 23.21 7.25
N LEU A 228 0.67 23.31 6.32
CA LEU A 228 1.62 24.42 6.27
C LEU A 228 0.85 25.70 5.96
N PRO A 229 1.34 26.88 6.37
CA PRO A 229 0.63 28.15 6.17
C PRO A 229 0.15 28.36 4.73
N GLN A 230 0.97 27.99 3.73
CA GLN A 230 0.65 28.13 2.31
C GLN A 230 -0.46 27.19 1.81
N GLU A 231 -0.77 26.10 2.53
CA GLU A 231 -1.80 25.11 2.15
C GLU A 231 -3.17 25.43 2.75
N ARG A 232 -3.26 26.44 3.63
CA ARG A 232 -4.52 26.84 4.29
C ARG A 232 -5.44 27.65 3.38
N ALA A 233 -4.90 28.19 2.27
CA ALA A 233 -5.65 29.07 1.37
C ALA A 233 -6.66 28.32 0.49
N LEU A 234 -6.29 27.14 -0.05
CA LEU A 234 -7.13 26.35 -0.94
C LEU A 234 -6.95 24.84 -0.70
N PRO A 235 -8.04 24.05 -0.57
CA PRO A 235 -7.97 22.60 -0.46
C PRO A 235 -7.39 21.96 -1.73
N ALA A 236 -6.29 21.23 -1.59
CA ALA A 236 -5.62 20.56 -2.69
C ALA A 236 -4.95 19.26 -2.22
N TYR A 237 -4.83 18.28 -3.13
CA TYR A 237 -4.12 17.02 -2.90
C TYR A 237 -2.60 17.27 -2.91
N ARG A 238 -2.09 17.87 -1.82
CA ARG A 238 -0.66 18.11 -1.58
C ARG A 238 -0.03 17.11 -0.61
N ARG A 239 -0.88 16.44 0.17
CA ARG A 239 -0.51 15.43 1.15
C ARG A 239 -0.98 14.06 0.68
N VAL A 240 -0.03 13.14 0.58
CA VAL A 240 -0.30 11.75 0.25
C VAL A 240 0.26 10.84 1.34
N VAL A 241 -0.56 10.00 1.94
CA VAL A 241 -0.09 8.90 2.77
C VAL A 241 0.05 7.67 1.88
N ILE A 242 1.21 7.04 1.91
CA ILE A 242 1.49 5.81 1.18
C ILE A 242 1.67 4.73 2.25
N THR A 243 0.77 3.75 2.25
CA THR A 243 0.66 2.72 3.28
C THR A 243 0.55 1.35 2.61
N PRO A 244 1.30 0.33 3.03
CA PRO A 244 1.15 -1.02 2.51
C PRO A 244 -0.28 -1.53 2.71
N SER A 245 -0.77 -1.45 3.95
CA SER A 245 -2.09 -1.95 4.33
C SER A 245 -3.21 -0.97 3.96
N ILE A 246 -4.34 -1.51 3.50
CA ILE A 246 -5.53 -0.72 3.14
C ILE A 246 -6.15 -0.01 4.37
N LEU A 247 -6.49 1.28 4.21
CA LEU A 247 -7.11 2.08 5.29
C LEU A 247 -8.62 1.84 5.41
N LEU A 248 -9.31 1.89 4.26
CA LEU A 248 -10.75 1.70 4.08
C LEU A 248 -10.97 1.12 2.67
N PRO A 249 -12.06 0.37 2.41
CA PRO A 249 -13.18 0.09 3.32
C PRO A 249 -12.81 -0.93 4.41
N ARG A 250 -13.63 -1.04 5.46
CA ARG A 250 -13.44 -2.07 6.49
C ARG A 250 -13.84 -3.43 5.93
N ARG A 251 -13.14 -4.47 6.36
CA ARG A 251 -13.53 -5.85 6.07
C ARG A 251 -14.89 -6.16 6.70
N LEU A 252 -15.66 -7.02 6.05
CA LEU A 252 -17.01 -7.38 6.49
C LEU A 252 -17.00 -7.86 7.95
N ALA A 253 -16.10 -8.79 8.28
CA ALA A 253 -15.98 -9.35 9.63
C ALA A 253 -15.69 -8.28 10.70
N SER A 254 -14.79 -7.32 10.42
CA SER A 254 -14.47 -6.21 11.33
C SER A 254 -15.64 -5.23 11.48
N SER A 255 -16.46 -5.09 10.43
CA SER A 255 -17.64 -4.22 10.45
C SER A 255 -18.81 -4.80 11.23
N GLU A 256 -19.00 -6.13 11.16
CA GLU A 256 -20.09 -6.84 11.83
C GLU A 256 -19.82 -7.07 13.31
N HIS A 257 -18.56 -7.33 13.69
CA HIS A 257 -18.21 -7.63 15.07
C HIS A 257 -16.81 -7.11 15.44
N PRO A 258 -16.62 -6.48 16.63
CA PRO A 258 -15.31 -5.98 17.05
C PRO A 258 -14.19 -7.02 17.06
N ALA A 259 -14.50 -8.28 17.40
CA ALA A 259 -13.54 -9.38 17.37
C ALA A 259 -13.05 -9.74 15.95
N GLY A 260 -13.77 -9.33 14.90
CA GLY A 260 -13.34 -9.50 13.52
C GLY A 260 -12.00 -8.80 13.22
N ALA A 261 -11.68 -7.73 13.96
CA ALA A 261 -10.40 -7.04 13.87
C ALA A 261 -9.20 -7.94 14.20
N LEU A 262 -9.37 -8.99 15.02
CA LEU A 262 -8.30 -9.97 15.28
C LEU A 262 -7.86 -10.75 14.03
N ARG A 263 -8.70 -10.76 12.99
CA ARG A 263 -8.45 -11.47 11.74
C ARG A 263 -8.18 -10.54 10.56
N SER A 264 -8.20 -9.22 10.77
CA SER A 264 -7.98 -8.28 9.68
C SER A 264 -6.55 -7.76 9.67
N ASP A 265 -5.81 -8.06 8.63
CA ASP A 265 -4.43 -7.59 8.45
C ASP A 265 -4.31 -6.11 7.98
N ALA A 266 -5.47 -5.45 7.85
CA ALA A 266 -5.61 -4.06 7.45
C ALA A 266 -5.76 -3.10 8.65
N TRP A 267 -5.99 -1.81 8.39
CA TRP A 267 -6.15 -0.79 9.44
C TRP A 267 -7.33 -1.05 10.38
N ASP A 268 -8.40 -1.69 9.91
CA ASP A 268 -9.54 -2.09 10.74
C ASP A 268 -9.23 -3.25 11.69
N GLY A 269 -8.08 -3.92 11.54
CA GLY A 269 -7.49 -4.82 12.55
C GLY A 269 -6.91 -4.09 13.76
N TYR A 270 -6.71 -2.78 13.64
CA TYR A 270 -6.16 -1.89 14.66
C TYR A 270 -7.13 -0.72 14.92
N PRO A 271 -8.34 -0.99 15.44
CA PRO A 271 -9.45 -0.04 15.47
C PRO A 271 -9.10 1.25 16.24
N GLY A 272 -8.29 1.15 17.30
CA GLY A 272 -7.82 2.32 18.05
C GLY A 272 -7.00 3.29 17.19
N ALA A 273 -6.06 2.76 16.40
CA ALA A 273 -5.21 3.55 15.51
C ALA A 273 -6.01 4.11 14.32
N LEU A 274 -6.88 3.30 13.70
CA LEU A 274 -7.79 3.74 12.64
C LEU A 274 -8.68 4.91 13.11
N HIS A 275 -9.36 4.75 14.24
CA HIS A 275 -10.24 5.79 14.77
C HIS A 275 -9.48 7.05 15.19
N ALA A 276 -8.28 6.91 15.77
CA ALA A 276 -7.45 8.06 16.11
C ALA A 276 -7.00 8.85 14.86
N LEU A 277 -6.65 8.16 13.77
CA LEU A 277 -6.30 8.80 12.50
C LEU A 277 -7.50 9.51 11.87
N LEU A 278 -8.66 8.84 11.79
CA LEU A 278 -9.88 9.42 11.26
C LEU A 278 -10.34 10.64 12.08
N ALA A 279 -10.28 10.55 13.41
CA ALA A 279 -10.53 11.70 14.28
C ALA A 279 -9.56 12.85 13.98
N ALA A 280 -8.26 12.56 13.91
CA ALA A 280 -7.26 13.58 13.60
C ALA A 280 -7.50 14.26 12.23
N LEU A 281 -8.00 13.54 11.23
CA LEU A 281 -8.42 14.12 9.96
C LEU A 281 -9.64 15.03 10.13
N ALA A 282 -10.68 14.59 10.84
CA ALA A 282 -11.89 15.38 11.08
C ALA A 282 -11.62 16.70 11.83
N GLU A 283 -10.55 16.76 12.60
CA GLU A 283 -10.08 17.94 13.33
C GLU A 283 -9.32 18.94 12.44
N ARG A 284 -9.11 18.59 11.16
CA ARG A 284 -8.47 19.42 10.14
C ARG A 284 -9.45 19.68 9.00
N PRO A 285 -10.46 20.53 9.23
CA PRO A 285 -11.51 20.78 8.26
C PRO A 285 -10.91 21.27 6.93
N ARG A 286 -11.48 20.83 5.82
CA ARG A 286 -11.03 21.15 4.45
C ARG A 286 -9.69 20.54 4.03
N LEU A 287 -9.07 19.68 4.85
CA LEU A 287 -7.96 18.86 4.39
C LEU A 287 -8.48 17.87 3.33
N LYS A 288 -7.79 17.79 2.19
CA LYS A 288 -7.95 16.73 1.21
C LYS A 288 -6.80 15.73 1.38
N GLY A 289 -7.09 14.61 2.05
CA GLY A 289 -6.13 13.53 2.23
C GLY A 289 -6.18 12.54 1.05
N LEU A 290 -5.03 12.20 0.48
CA LEU A 290 -4.92 11.08 -0.46
C LEU A 290 -4.18 9.92 0.22
N PHE A 291 -4.74 8.72 0.16
CA PHE A 291 -4.16 7.50 0.70
C PHE A 291 -3.93 6.50 -0.43
N LEU A 292 -2.71 6.01 -0.58
CA LEU A 292 -2.32 5.05 -1.62
C LEU A 292 -1.90 3.74 -0.97
N SER A 293 -2.45 2.61 -1.44
CA SER A 293 -2.18 1.28 -0.87
C SER A 293 -2.20 0.14 -1.90
N GLY A 294 -1.72 -1.03 -1.48
CA GLY A 294 -1.85 -2.35 -2.11
C GLY A 294 -2.25 -3.36 -1.03
N ASP A 295 -1.86 -4.64 -1.14
CA ASP A 295 -2.16 -5.77 -0.22
C ASP A 295 -3.29 -6.68 -0.72
N GLU A 296 -4.49 -6.13 -0.94
CA GLU A 296 -5.73 -6.95 -1.09
C GLU A 296 -5.89 -7.63 -2.45
N HIS A 297 -4.93 -7.46 -3.37
CA HIS A 297 -5.01 -7.90 -4.77
C HIS A 297 -6.25 -7.35 -5.52
N LEU A 298 -6.90 -6.32 -4.96
CA LEU A 298 -8.25 -5.90 -5.33
C LEU A 298 -8.30 -4.38 -5.61
N PRO A 299 -8.27 -3.95 -6.88
CA PRO A 299 -8.22 -2.52 -7.19
C PRO A 299 -9.54 -1.81 -6.82
N CYS A 300 -9.44 -0.73 -6.03
CA CYS A 300 -10.60 0.08 -5.65
C CYS A 300 -10.26 1.54 -5.39
N VAL A 301 -11.27 2.40 -5.55
CA VAL A 301 -11.23 3.80 -5.13
C VAL A 301 -12.33 4.04 -4.12
N LEU A 302 -12.00 4.73 -3.04
CA LEU A 302 -12.94 5.05 -1.97
C LEU A 302 -12.85 6.53 -1.64
N ARG A 303 -14.01 7.19 -1.58
CA ARG A 303 -14.15 8.51 -0.98
C ARG A 303 -14.72 8.37 0.42
N ALA A 304 -14.12 9.05 1.39
CA ALA A 304 -14.68 9.19 2.73
C ALA A 304 -14.79 10.64 3.16
N GLU A 305 -15.83 10.92 3.92
CA GLU A 305 -16.02 12.18 4.65
C GLU A 305 -16.02 11.88 6.15
N VAL A 306 -15.11 12.50 6.89
CA VAL A 306 -15.02 12.32 8.33
C VAL A 306 -15.36 13.62 9.04
N ALA A 307 -16.31 13.57 9.97
CA ALA A 307 -16.80 14.74 10.70
C ALA A 307 -17.04 14.42 12.17
N ARG A 308 -17.03 15.47 13.00
CA ARG A 308 -17.60 15.39 14.36
C ARG A 308 -19.09 15.11 14.26
N ALA A 309 -19.61 14.22 15.10
CA ALA A 309 -21.02 13.82 15.08
C ALA A 309 -21.99 14.96 15.45
N ASP A 310 -21.51 15.94 16.22
CA ASP A 310 -22.26 17.14 16.61
C ASP A 310 -22.37 18.20 15.49
N GLY A 311 -21.69 18.00 14.36
CA GLY A 311 -21.68 18.94 13.24
C GLY A 311 -20.94 20.25 13.53
N SER A 312 -20.14 20.32 14.59
CA SER A 312 -19.49 21.58 15.01
C SER A 312 -18.33 22.02 14.11
N ALA A 313 -17.95 21.21 13.11
CA ALA A 313 -16.84 21.46 12.19
C ALA A 313 -17.17 20.91 10.80
N ALA A 314 -16.61 21.52 9.76
CA ALA A 314 -16.71 21.00 8.40
C ALA A 314 -16.00 19.64 8.28
N PRO A 315 -16.52 18.71 7.46
CA PRO A 315 -15.87 17.43 7.26
C PRO A 315 -14.47 17.57 6.65
N ALA A 316 -13.61 16.60 6.93
CA ALA A 316 -12.42 16.33 6.14
C ALA A 316 -12.77 15.35 5.02
N GLU A 317 -12.14 15.54 3.85
CA GLU A 317 -12.31 14.67 2.70
C GLU A 317 -11.09 13.77 2.54
N LEU A 318 -11.36 12.50 2.29
CA LEU A 318 -10.37 11.46 2.05
C LEU A 318 -10.66 10.83 0.69
N LEU A 319 -9.62 10.69 -0.12
CA LEU A 319 -9.60 9.79 -1.27
C LEU A 319 -8.60 8.67 -0.96
N SER A 320 -9.05 7.43 -0.97
CA SER A 320 -8.20 6.25 -0.85
C SER A 320 -8.20 5.52 -2.18
N VAL A 321 -7.01 5.27 -2.73
CA VAL A 321 -6.78 4.54 -3.98
C VAL A 321 -5.95 3.32 -3.64
N HIS A 322 -6.54 2.15 -3.89
CA HIS A 322 -5.92 0.87 -3.67
C HIS A 322 -5.67 0.20 -5.03
N THR A 323 -4.43 -0.20 -5.29
CA THR A 323 -4.10 -0.89 -6.54
C THR A 323 -4.33 -2.39 -6.43
N GLY A 324 -4.66 -3.01 -7.57
CA GLY A 324 -4.66 -4.47 -7.69
C GLY A 324 -3.24 -5.03 -7.74
N ALA A 325 -3.15 -6.36 -7.73
CA ALA A 325 -1.89 -7.06 -7.86
C ALA A 325 -1.29 -6.91 -9.25
N LEU A 326 0.04 -6.74 -9.34
CA LEU A 326 0.75 -6.83 -10.62
C LEU A 326 0.69 -8.24 -11.18
N TYR A 327 0.71 -9.24 -10.30
CA TYR A 327 0.45 -10.64 -10.64
C TYR A 327 0.03 -11.41 -9.39
N ALA A 328 -1.16 -12.00 -9.40
CA ALA A 328 -1.68 -12.85 -8.32
C ALA A 328 -2.41 -14.07 -8.90
N PRO A 329 -1.70 -15.18 -9.18
CA PRO A 329 -2.22 -16.32 -9.95
C PRO A 329 -3.21 -17.21 -9.20
N TYR A 330 -3.50 -16.93 -7.93
CA TYR A 330 -4.32 -17.78 -7.07
C TYR A 330 -5.61 -17.06 -6.64
N PRO A 331 -6.70 -17.17 -7.43
CA PRO A 331 -7.96 -16.48 -7.15
C PRO A 331 -8.63 -16.81 -5.80
N PHE A 332 -8.20 -17.88 -5.12
CA PHE A 332 -8.69 -18.23 -3.79
C PHE A 332 -7.99 -17.45 -2.67
N ALA A 333 -6.84 -16.85 -2.95
CA ALA A 333 -6.08 -16.02 -2.01
C ALA A 333 -6.31 -14.52 -2.24
N ASN A 334 -6.90 -14.13 -3.37
CA ASN A 334 -7.20 -12.74 -3.70
C ASN A 334 -8.50 -12.30 -3.03
N SER A 335 -8.51 -11.10 -2.44
CA SER A 335 -9.72 -10.54 -1.86
C SER A 335 -10.76 -10.22 -2.93
N ARG A 336 -12.02 -10.20 -2.50
CA ARG A 336 -13.19 -9.90 -3.33
C ARG A 336 -14.03 -8.81 -2.67
N PRO A 337 -14.89 -8.10 -3.43
CA PRO A 337 -15.71 -7.02 -2.87
C PRO A 337 -16.62 -7.52 -1.75
N GLU A 338 -17.07 -8.78 -1.83
CA GLU A 338 -17.86 -9.42 -0.76
C GLU A 338 -17.10 -9.65 0.55
N ASP A 339 -15.76 -9.58 0.56
CA ASP A 339 -14.96 -9.64 1.79
C ASP A 339 -14.99 -8.31 2.56
N PHE A 340 -15.52 -7.24 1.95
CA PHE A 340 -15.61 -5.91 2.52
C PHE A 340 -17.04 -5.51 2.86
N SER A 341 -17.17 -4.66 3.87
CA SER A 341 -18.46 -4.14 4.30
C SER A 341 -19.09 -3.26 3.21
N ASP A 342 -20.40 -3.39 3.02
CA ASP A 342 -21.19 -2.49 2.19
C ASP A 342 -21.62 -1.21 2.94
N GLU A 343 -21.11 -1.02 4.16
CA GLU A 343 -21.43 0.14 4.99
C GLU A 343 -21.20 1.46 4.25
N ARG A 344 -22.22 2.33 4.30
CA ARG A 344 -22.14 3.69 3.76
C ARG A 344 -21.70 4.70 4.81
N SER A 345 -21.73 4.32 6.08
CA SER A 345 -21.23 5.13 7.18
C SER A 345 -21.08 4.32 8.46
N PHE A 346 -20.13 4.71 9.31
CA PHE A 346 -20.01 4.22 10.68
C PHE A 346 -19.69 5.34 11.66
N GLY A 347 -20.15 5.18 12.89
CA GLY A 347 -19.83 6.07 14.01
C GLY A 347 -18.71 5.49 14.86
N PHE A 348 -17.87 6.35 15.44
CA PHE A 348 -16.81 5.92 16.35
C PHE A 348 -16.51 7.01 17.39
N ARG A 349 -15.91 6.60 18.50
CA ARG A 349 -15.51 7.49 19.59
C ARG A 349 -13.99 7.49 19.73
N ALA A 350 -13.38 8.66 19.76
CA ALA A 350 -11.92 8.81 19.81
C ALA A 350 -11.51 10.00 20.66
N GLY A 351 -10.30 9.92 21.24
CA GLY A 351 -9.66 11.02 21.95
C GLY A 351 -8.87 11.91 20.98
N HIS A 352 -9.06 13.22 21.07
CA HIS A 352 -8.25 14.22 20.38
C HIS A 352 -7.97 15.40 21.31
N ALA A 353 -6.71 15.81 21.43
CA ALA A 353 -6.26 16.91 22.29
C ALA A 353 -6.80 16.83 23.74
N GLY A 354 -6.86 15.62 24.31
CA GLY A 354 -7.35 15.38 25.68
C GLY A 354 -8.88 15.32 25.84
N ALA A 355 -9.66 15.55 24.78
CA ALA A 355 -11.12 15.42 24.79
C ALA A 355 -11.56 14.18 24.01
N VAL A 356 -12.51 13.43 24.57
CA VAL A 356 -13.15 12.30 23.87
C VAL A 356 -14.41 12.81 23.17
N ARG A 357 -14.51 12.57 21.86
CA ARG A 357 -15.62 13.03 21.01
C ARG A 357 -16.16 11.87 20.17
N ASP A 358 -17.41 12.03 19.73
CA ASP A 358 -18.06 11.14 18.77
C ASP A 358 -17.88 11.68 17.35
N TYR A 359 -17.57 10.80 16.42
CA TYR A 359 -17.28 11.08 15.02
C TYR A 359 -18.12 10.17 14.12
N VAL A 360 -18.32 10.62 12.88
CA VAL A 360 -18.95 9.83 11.82
C VAL A 360 -18.06 9.83 10.59
N CYS A 361 -17.84 8.64 10.02
CA CYS A 361 -17.21 8.45 8.72
C CYS A 361 -18.28 8.03 7.72
N ARG A 362 -18.44 8.76 6.62
CA ARG A 362 -19.31 8.37 5.49
C ARG A 362 -18.46 7.92 4.33
N ILE A 363 -18.87 6.87 3.63
CA ILE A 363 -18.02 6.14 2.69
C ILE A 363 -18.77 5.89 1.39
N ARG A 364 -18.04 6.04 0.28
CA ARG A 364 -18.45 5.59 -1.05
C ARG A 364 -17.28 4.86 -1.69
N SER A 365 -17.42 3.54 -1.85
CA SER A 365 -16.44 2.70 -2.54
C SER A 365 -16.85 2.45 -4.00
N CYS A 366 -15.85 2.34 -4.86
CA CYS A 366 -15.96 1.96 -6.26
C CYS A 366 -14.91 0.88 -6.53
N TRP A 367 -15.37 -0.33 -6.84
CA TRP A 367 -14.54 -1.46 -7.21
C TRP A 367 -14.35 -1.49 -8.72
N PHE A 368 -13.14 -1.72 -9.19
CA PHE A 368 -12.91 -1.97 -10.61
C PHE A 368 -13.30 -3.42 -10.97
N PRO A 369 -13.63 -3.72 -12.25
CA PRO A 369 -14.04 -5.07 -12.64
C PRO A 369 -12.95 -6.12 -12.41
N LEU A 370 -13.29 -7.19 -11.70
CA LEU A 370 -12.34 -8.21 -11.20
C LEU A 370 -12.17 -9.42 -12.09
N GLU A 371 -13.09 -9.60 -13.04
CA GLU A 371 -13.04 -10.66 -14.05
C GLU A 371 -11.79 -10.56 -14.95
N GLN A 372 -10.96 -9.53 -14.76
CA GLN A 372 -9.92 -9.12 -15.69
C GLN A 372 -8.50 -9.27 -15.14
N GLY A 373 -8.40 -9.74 -13.90
CA GLY A 373 -7.13 -10.13 -13.28
C GLY A 373 -6.23 -8.94 -12.95
N ASP A 374 -4.94 -9.22 -13.00
CA ASP A 374 -3.85 -8.38 -12.53
C ASP A 374 -3.76 -7.01 -13.22
N GLY A 375 -3.04 -6.06 -12.65
CA GLY A 375 -2.82 -4.75 -13.25
C GLY A 375 -2.11 -3.76 -12.32
N PHE A 376 -2.20 -2.49 -12.66
CA PHE A 376 -1.68 -1.39 -11.85
C PHE A 376 -2.58 -0.17 -11.99
N THR A 377 -2.50 0.76 -11.04
CA THR A 377 -3.32 1.97 -11.05
C THR A 377 -2.48 3.18 -11.41
N THR A 378 -3.03 4.09 -12.20
CA THR A 378 -2.39 5.38 -12.50
C THR A 378 -3.21 6.53 -11.98
N LEU A 379 -2.54 7.56 -11.46
CA LEU A 379 -3.14 8.81 -11.01
C LEU A 379 -2.53 9.97 -11.80
N ALA A 380 -3.37 10.79 -12.43
CA ALA A 380 -2.95 12.01 -13.11
C ALA A 380 -3.57 13.23 -12.43
N PHE A 381 -2.74 14.20 -12.05
CA PHE A 381 -3.20 15.39 -11.35
C PHE A 381 -3.21 16.64 -12.24
N GLY A 382 -4.26 17.46 -12.11
CA GLY A 382 -4.30 18.82 -12.65
C GLY A 382 -3.27 19.73 -11.96
N ALA A 383 -2.80 20.78 -12.63
CA ALA A 383 -1.67 21.62 -12.17
C ALA A 383 -1.80 22.16 -10.73
N ASP A 384 -3.00 22.54 -10.31
CA ASP A 384 -3.27 23.10 -8.98
C ASP A 384 -3.55 22.04 -7.89
N ARG A 385 -3.80 20.79 -8.29
CA ARG A 385 -4.19 19.65 -7.44
C ARG A 385 -5.51 19.86 -6.67
N CYS A 386 -6.34 20.83 -7.07
CA CYS A 386 -7.58 21.15 -6.38
C CYS A 386 -8.71 20.16 -6.73
N ALA A 387 -8.76 19.77 -8.00
CA ALA A 387 -9.64 18.74 -8.51
C ALA A 387 -9.15 17.34 -8.12
N ASP A 388 -10.07 16.36 -8.17
CA ASP A 388 -9.69 14.97 -8.01
C ASP A 388 -8.68 14.53 -9.08
N PRO A 389 -7.71 13.68 -8.72
CA PRO A 389 -6.87 13.05 -9.73
C PRO A 389 -7.73 12.16 -10.63
N GLU A 390 -7.38 12.11 -11.91
CA GLU A 390 -7.87 11.06 -12.80
C GLU A 390 -7.26 9.73 -12.34
N VAL A 391 -8.09 8.79 -11.93
CA VAL A 391 -7.67 7.46 -11.48
C VAL A 391 -8.08 6.43 -12.51
N VAL A 392 -7.11 5.66 -13.01
CA VAL A 392 -7.32 4.62 -14.01
C VAL A 392 -6.66 3.33 -13.57
N PHE A 393 -7.45 2.26 -13.44
CA PHE A 393 -6.91 0.90 -13.33
C PHE A 393 -6.59 0.34 -14.72
N ARG A 394 -5.35 -0.10 -14.91
CA ARG A 394 -4.81 -0.60 -16.17
C ARG A 394 -4.60 -2.11 -16.05
N ALA A 395 -5.57 -2.89 -16.53
CA ALA A 395 -5.58 -4.35 -16.42
C ALA A 395 -4.50 -5.04 -17.28
N ALA A 396 -4.07 -6.24 -16.93
CA ALA A 396 -3.04 -6.99 -17.64
C ALA A 396 -3.42 -7.33 -19.09
N ASP A 397 -4.72 -7.38 -19.38
CA ASP A 397 -5.29 -7.73 -20.68
C ASP A 397 -5.37 -6.57 -21.68
N GLY A 398 -4.96 -5.37 -21.28
CA GLY A 398 -4.93 -4.18 -22.13
C GLY A 398 -6.12 -3.22 -21.93
N ARG A 399 -7.15 -3.58 -21.15
CA ARG A 399 -8.31 -2.70 -20.88
C ARG A 399 -7.99 -1.66 -19.80
N ASP A 400 -8.59 -0.48 -19.93
CA ASP A 400 -8.45 0.63 -18.97
C ASP A 400 -9.81 0.93 -18.34
N TYR A 401 -9.82 1.09 -17.02
CA TYR A 401 -11.01 1.42 -16.23
C TYR A 401 -10.80 2.74 -15.52
N ALA A 402 -11.45 3.79 -16.01
CA ALA A 402 -11.46 5.07 -15.34
C ALA A 402 -12.45 5.06 -14.17
N TRP A 403 -12.02 5.57 -13.02
CA TRP A 403 -12.94 5.87 -11.93
C TRP A 403 -13.86 7.02 -12.38
N PRO A 404 -15.20 6.86 -12.31
CA PRO A 404 -16.14 7.84 -12.88
C PRO A 404 -16.21 9.18 -12.13
N GLY A 405 -15.44 9.34 -11.03
CA GLY A 405 -15.61 10.43 -10.09
C GLY A 405 -16.85 10.22 -9.20
N GLY A 406 -16.92 10.93 -8.08
CA GLY A 406 -18.02 10.77 -7.13
C GLY A 406 -18.07 11.84 -6.05
#